data_AF-A0A523TD77-F1
#
_entry.id   AF-A0A523TD77-F1
#
_cell.length_a   1.000
_cell.length_b   1.000
_cell.length_c   1.000
_cell.angle_alpha   90.00
_cell.angle_beta   90.00
_cell.angle_gamma   90.00
#
_symmetry.space_group_name_H-M   'P 1'
#
loop_
_entity.id
_entity.type
_entity.pdbx_description
1 polymer ?
#
loop_
_entity_poly.entity_id
_entity_poly.type
_entity_poly.pdbx_seq_one_letter_code
_entity_poly.pdbx_strand_id
1 'polypeptide(L)'
;MTDHPRYTTILACNTILAKMALEASFNVGLVFPCSFVVYEEDDKIFVSHISIMKIAKEIGLATAEAMDPIIEKTSKMVHNAWEQF
;
A
#
# COMPACT_ATOMS: atom_id res chain seq x y z
N MET A 1 5.61 2.79 32.31
CA MET A 1 4.84 2.34 31.14
C MET A 1 4.53 3.60 30.37
N THR A 2 5.28 3.87 29.32
CA THR A 2 5.23 5.13 28.57
C THR A 2 3.88 5.26 27.88
N ASP A 3 3.28 6.45 28.00
CA ASP A 3 2.09 6.85 27.26
C ASP A 3 2.44 6.91 25.77
N HIS A 4 2.12 5.85 25.04
CA HIS A 4 2.34 5.78 23.60
C HIS A 4 1.05 6.23 22.90
N PRO A 5 1.15 7.11 21.88
CA PRO A 5 -0.01 7.47 21.07
C PRO A 5 -0.71 6.22 20.55
N ARG A 6 -2.05 6.27 20.47
CA ARG A 6 -2.84 5.16 19.94
C ARG A 6 -2.37 4.88 18.52
N TYR A 7 -2.03 3.63 18.24
CA TYR A 7 -1.47 3.19 16.96
C TYR A 7 -2.00 1.80 16.61
N THR A 8 -2.36 1.58 15.35
CA THR A 8 -2.65 0.26 14.82
C THR A 8 -2.24 0.13 13.35
N THR A 9 -1.98 -1.09 12.92
CA THR A 9 -1.65 -1.43 11.53
C THR A 9 -2.77 -2.27 10.94
N ILE A 10 -3.24 -1.87 9.77
CA ILE A 10 -4.21 -2.63 8.98
C ILE A 10 -3.47 -3.18 7.76
N LEU A 11 -3.62 -4.49 7.54
CA LEU A 11 -3.11 -5.17 6.37
C LEU A 11 -4.29 -5.44 5.43
N ALA A 12 -4.24 -4.88 4.22
CA ALA A 12 -5.31 -5.00 3.24
C ALA A 12 -4.77 -5.36 1.85
N CYS A 13 -5.48 -6.24 1.15
CA CYS A 13 -5.07 -6.75 -0.15
C CYS A 13 -6.24 -6.69 -1.14
N ASN A 14 -6.02 -6.03 -2.27
CA ASN A 14 -6.93 -6.13 -3.41
C ASN A 14 -6.50 -7.31 -4.29
N THR A 15 -7.36 -8.32 -4.45
CA THR A 15 -7.03 -9.55 -5.17
C THR A 15 -6.73 -9.34 -6.65
N ILE A 16 -7.37 -8.36 -7.30
CA ILE A 16 -7.12 -8.03 -8.71
C ILE A 16 -5.73 -7.41 -8.87
N LEU A 17 -5.37 -6.44 -8.02
CA LEU A 17 -4.04 -5.82 -8.04
C LEU A 17 -2.94 -6.81 -7.65
N ALA A 18 -3.18 -7.67 -6.65
CA ALA A 18 -2.24 -8.70 -6.24
C ALA A 18 -1.97 -9.70 -7.37
N LYS A 19 -3.00 -10.13 -8.09
CA LYS A 19 -2.85 -11.00 -9.26
C LYS A 19 -2.00 -10.33 -10.35
N MET A 20 -2.31 -9.08 -10.71
CA MET A 20 -1.56 -8.32 -11.72
C MET A 20 -0.07 -8.19 -11.33
N ALA A 21 0.22 -7.94 -10.06
CA ALA A 21 1.59 -7.84 -9.55
C ALA A 21 2.34 -9.18 -9.57
N LEU A 22 1.67 -10.29 -9.24
CA LEU A 22 2.26 -11.62 -9.32
C LEU A 22 2.51 -12.06 -10.77
N GLU A 23 1.67 -11.63 -11.72
CA GLU A 23 1.89 -11.82 -13.16
C GLU A 23 3.12 -11.05 -13.66
N ALA A 24 3.44 -9.89 -13.07
CA ALA A 24 4.66 -9.15 -13.36
C ALA A 24 5.91 -9.82 -12.79
N SER A 25 5.84 -10.30 -11.54
CA SER A 25 6.91 -11.06 -10.89
C SER A 25 6.41 -11.68 -9.58
N PHE A 26 6.67 -12.97 -9.37
CA PHE A 26 6.34 -13.64 -8.11
C PHE A 26 7.07 -13.04 -6.91
N ASN A 27 8.25 -12.43 -7.10
CA ASN A 27 9.01 -11.80 -6.03
C ASN A 27 8.29 -10.58 -5.43
N VAL A 28 7.34 -9.98 -6.15
CA VAL A 28 6.50 -8.90 -5.59
C VAL A 28 5.67 -9.40 -4.40
N GLY A 29 5.40 -10.70 -4.30
CA GLY A 29 4.74 -11.30 -3.13
C GLY A 29 5.49 -11.13 -1.82
N LEU A 30 6.80 -10.84 -1.85
CA LEU A 30 7.62 -10.58 -0.65
C LEU A 30 7.21 -9.31 0.10
N VAL A 31 6.51 -8.37 -0.57
CA VAL A 31 6.05 -7.11 0.03
C VAL A 31 4.53 -7.08 0.22
N PHE A 32 3.84 -8.21 0.08
CA PHE A 32 2.40 -8.30 0.33
C PHE A 32 2.08 -8.42 1.82
N PRO A 33 0.91 -7.91 2.26
CA PRO A 33 -0.05 -7.04 1.55
C PRO A 33 0.26 -5.54 1.73
N CYS A 34 -0.56 -4.64 1.17
CA CYS A 34 -0.44 -3.20 1.49
C CYS A 34 -0.70 -2.99 2.99
N SER A 35 0.16 -2.19 3.64
CA SER A 35 -0.10 -1.72 4.99
C SER A 35 -0.74 -0.33 5.00
N PHE A 36 -1.61 -0.15 5.97
CA PHE A 36 -2.15 1.13 6.39
C PHE A 36 -1.81 1.29 7.87
N VAL A 37 -1.36 2.48 8.25
CA VAL A 37 -1.15 2.83 9.66
C VAL A 37 -2.22 3.82 10.07
N VAL A 38 -2.79 3.60 11.25
CA VAL A 38 -3.77 4.49 11.86
C VAL A 38 -3.23 4.92 13.20
N TYR A 39 -3.06 6.21 13.41
CA TYR A 39 -2.51 6.74 14.65
C TYR A 39 -3.14 8.06 15.06
N GLU A 40 -3.02 8.38 16.34
CA GLU A 40 -3.49 9.63 16.92
C GLU A 40 -2.32 10.59 17.17
N GLU A 41 -2.47 11.85 16.76
CA GLU A 41 -1.51 12.94 16.99
C GLU A 41 -2.29 14.26 17.04
N ASP A 42 -2.02 15.12 18.04
CA ASP A 42 -2.69 16.43 18.24
C ASP A 42 -4.23 16.39 18.13
N ASP A 43 -4.87 15.44 18.86
CA ASP A 43 -6.32 15.20 18.85
C ASP A 43 -6.91 14.88 17.45
N LYS A 44 -6.08 14.44 16.51
CA LYS A 44 -6.47 14.04 15.16
C LYS A 44 -6.11 12.58 14.90
N ILE A 45 -6.92 11.93 14.07
CA ILE A 45 -6.66 10.59 13.55
C ILE A 45 -6.04 10.70 12.17
N PHE A 46 -4.87 10.09 11.99
CA PHE A 46 -4.18 10.00 10.72
C PHE A 46 -4.28 8.58 10.17
N VAL A 47 -4.55 8.48 8.87
CA VAL A 47 -4.53 7.22 8.12
C VAL A 47 -3.55 7.36 6.97
N SER A 48 -2.51 6.53 6.98
CA SER A 48 -1.45 6.57 5.96
C SER A 48 -1.34 5.22 5.27
N HIS A 49 -1.28 5.23 3.95
CA HIS A 49 -1.13 4.06 3.10
C HIS A 49 0.24 4.05 2.42
N ILE A 50 0.89 2.88 2.41
CA ILE A 50 2.11 2.68 1.63
C ILE A 50 1.81 1.91 0.33
N SER A 51 2.28 2.44 -0.80
CA SER A 51 2.17 1.72 -2.08
C SER A 51 3.29 0.70 -2.22
N ILE A 52 3.01 -0.56 -1.88
CA ILE A 52 3.94 -1.68 -2.10
C ILE A 52 4.25 -1.92 -3.58
N MET A 53 3.38 -1.45 -4.49
CA MET A 53 3.59 -1.52 -5.94
C MET A 53 4.73 -0.59 -6.37
N LYS A 54 4.78 0.62 -5.80
CA LYS A 54 5.92 1.53 -5.99
C LYS A 54 7.18 0.94 -5.37
N ILE A 55 7.10 0.44 -4.13
CA ILE A 55 8.23 -0.21 -3.47
C ILE A 55 8.80 -1.33 -4.34
N ALA A 56 7.98 -2.27 -4.79
CA ALA A 56 8.41 -3.41 -5.59
C ALA A 56 9.17 -3.00 -6.86
N LYS A 57 8.78 -1.89 -7.51
CA LYS A 57 9.54 -1.28 -8.60
C LYS A 57 10.88 -0.73 -8.12
N GLU A 58 10.86 0.13 -7.09
CA GLU A 58 12.06 0.82 -6.59
C GLU A 58 13.14 -0.14 -6.06
N ILE A 59 12.73 -1.24 -5.43
CA ILE A 59 13.67 -2.24 -4.89
C ILE A 59 13.98 -3.39 -5.87
N GLY A 60 13.54 -3.27 -7.14
CA GLY A 60 13.91 -4.19 -8.21
C GLY A 60 13.27 -5.58 -8.14
N LEU A 61 12.11 -5.71 -7.47
CA LEU A 61 11.35 -6.98 -7.47
C LEU A 61 10.63 -7.22 -8.80
N ALA A 62 10.36 -6.16 -9.55
CA ALA A 62 9.76 -6.18 -10.89
C ALA A 62 10.23 -4.97 -11.71
N THR A 63 10.11 -5.05 -13.03
CA THR A 63 10.53 -3.96 -13.94
C THR A 63 9.55 -2.78 -13.89
N ALA A 64 10.04 -1.58 -14.20
CA ALA A 64 9.19 -0.39 -14.31
C ALA A 64 8.07 -0.57 -15.35
N GLU A 65 8.40 -1.13 -16.51
CA GLU A 65 7.45 -1.38 -17.61
C GLU A 65 6.28 -2.27 -17.17
N ALA A 66 6.53 -3.29 -16.35
CA ALA A 66 5.48 -4.15 -15.82
C ALA A 66 4.68 -3.49 -14.68
N MET A 67 5.34 -2.69 -13.84
CA MET A 67 4.73 -2.14 -12.62
C MET A 67 4.01 -0.82 -12.81
N ASP A 68 4.42 0.05 -13.74
CA ASP A 68 3.83 1.38 -13.93
C ASP A 68 2.30 1.37 -14.16
N PRO A 69 1.72 0.50 -15.02
CA PRO A 69 0.26 0.44 -15.15
C PRO A 69 -0.43 -0.07 -13.86
N ILE A 70 0.23 -0.94 -13.10
CA ILE A 70 -0.26 -1.46 -11.81
C ILE A 70 -0.25 -0.34 -10.76
N ILE A 71 0.83 0.47 -10.73
CA ILE A 71 0.98 1.63 -9.85
C ILE A 71 -0.08 2.68 -10.16
N GLU A 72 -0.33 2.98 -11.44
CA GLU A 72 -1.36 3.94 -11.85
C GLU A 72 -2.75 3.48 -11.40
N LYS A 73 -3.10 2.21 -11.66
CA LYS A 73 -4.37 1.63 -11.24
C LYS A 73 -4.53 1.64 -9.71
N THR A 74 -3.48 1.24 -8.99
CA THR A 74 -3.45 1.28 -7.51
C THR A 74 -3.67 2.70 -6.99
N SER A 75 -3.00 3.68 -7.58
CA SER A 75 -3.11 5.09 -7.18
C SER A 75 -4.52 5.63 -7.39
N LYS A 76 -5.17 5.31 -8.52
CA LYS A 76 -6.57 5.69 -8.77
C LYS A 76 -7.52 5.08 -7.73
N MET A 77 -7.37 3.79 -7.43
CA MET A 77 -8.22 3.11 -6.45
C MET A 77 -8.07 3.68 -5.03
N VAL A 78 -6.84 3.95 -4.62
CA VAL A 78 -6.54 4.54 -3.32
C VAL A 78 -7.07 5.97 -3.23
N HIS A 79 -6.91 6.78 -4.29
CA HIS A 79 -7.45 8.13 -4.34
C HIS A 79 -8.98 8.15 -4.21
N ASN A 80 -9.67 7.30 -4.97
CA ASN A 80 -11.13 7.16 -4.88
C ASN A 80 -11.60 6.72 -3.48
N ALA A 81 -10.77 6.02 -2.70
CA ALA A 81 -11.10 5.66 -1.32
C ALA A 81 -10.97 6.89 -0.39
N TRP A 82 -9.98 7.75 -0.62
CA TRP A 82 -9.80 8.98 0.16
C TRP A 82 -10.86 10.03 -0.12
N GLU A 83 -11.37 10.11 -1.35
CA GLU A 83 -12.45 11.04 -1.72
C GLU A 83 -13.79 10.74 -1.04
N GLN A 84 -13.91 9.62 -0.31
CA GLN A 84 -15.12 9.23 0.42
C GLN A 84 -15.17 9.79 1.86
N PHE A 85 -14.14 10.53 2.29
CA PHE A 85 -13.99 11.09 3.64
C PHE A 85 -13.60 12.56 3.56
#